data_AF-A0A0B0HAS9-F1
#
_entry.id   AF-A0A0B0HAS9-F1
#
_cell.length_a   1.000
_cell.length_b   1.000
_cell.length_c   1.000
_cell.angle_alpha   90.00
_cell.angle_beta   90.00
_cell.angle_gamma   90.00
#
_symmetry.space_group_name_H-M   'P 1'
#
loop_
_entity.id
_entity.type
_entity.pdbx_description
1 polymer ?
#
loop_
_entity_poly.entity_id
_entity_poly.type
_entity_poly.pdbx_seq_one_letter_code
_entity_poly.pdbx_strand_id
1 'polypeptide(L)'
;MWEADLESYYHLLGVDQSATVAALKNAYRREAMKWHPDRNGNEDDTHERFVQIAEAYRVLTDPEKRRQYDTQHLHTGGKYGTPTNKREYQKDSFDRRENDRKQADILFWEVMLEHALGLKNSGVSPAKICKDLINSGCSKSVALAIAKRVNLPITELQKIYD
;
A
#
# COMPACT_ATOMS: atom_id res chain seq x y z
N MET A 1 18.87 3.11 -23.16
CA MET A 1 18.61 1.75 -22.66
C MET A 1 19.11 1.74 -21.23
N TRP A 2 18.26 2.12 -20.29
CA TRP A 2 18.67 2.25 -18.89
C TRP A 2 18.37 0.93 -18.19
N GLU A 3 19.43 0.25 -17.74
CA GLU A 3 19.35 -0.78 -16.71
C GLU A 3 18.78 -0.11 -15.47
N ALA A 4 17.45 -0.21 -15.34
CA ALA A 4 16.71 0.27 -14.21
C ALA A 4 17.24 -0.39 -12.95
N ASP A 5 17.51 0.40 -11.91
CA ASP A 5 17.40 -0.08 -10.55
C ASP A 5 16.03 -0.77 -10.43
N LEU A 6 16.04 -2.10 -10.37
CA LEU A 6 14.88 -2.96 -10.26
C LEU A 6 14.08 -2.72 -8.95
N GLU A 7 14.48 -1.72 -8.15
CA GLU A 7 14.04 -1.44 -6.79
C GLU A 7 13.71 0.04 -6.51
N SER A 8 13.53 0.88 -7.54
CA SER A 8 13.02 2.25 -7.28
C SER A 8 11.58 2.25 -6.75
N TYR A 9 11.21 3.24 -5.92
CA TYR A 9 9.84 3.38 -5.41
C TYR A 9 8.80 3.56 -6.52
N TYR A 10 9.19 4.21 -7.61
CA TYR A 10 8.38 4.36 -8.81
C TYR A 10 8.13 3.00 -9.50
N HIS A 11 9.18 2.16 -9.59
CA HIS A 11 9.06 0.81 -10.13
C HIS A 11 8.21 -0.11 -9.24
N LEU A 12 8.37 -0.04 -7.91
CA LEU A 12 7.53 -0.79 -6.96
C LEU A 12 6.04 -0.51 -7.14
N LEU A 13 5.68 0.75 -7.42
CA LEU A 13 4.30 1.15 -7.70
C LEU A 13 3.91 0.96 -9.19
N GLY A 14 4.86 0.68 -10.08
CA GLY A 14 4.64 0.57 -11.51
C GLY A 14 4.15 1.88 -12.14
N VAL A 15 4.77 3.00 -11.77
CA VAL A 15 4.42 4.34 -12.26
C VAL A 15 5.66 5.11 -12.72
N ASP A 16 5.44 6.14 -13.54
CA ASP A 16 6.50 7.04 -13.97
C ASP A 16 6.89 8.05 -12.87
N GLN A 17 8.10 8.61 -12.96
CA GLN A 17 8.57 9.67 -12.06
C GLN A 17 7.72 10.94 -12.12
N SER A 18 6.95 11.17 -13.19
CA SER A 18 6.00 12.27 -13.32
C SER A 18 4.62 11.97 -12.70
N ALA A 19 4.44 10.81 -12.04
CA ALA A 19 3.15 10.40 -11.52
C ALA A 19 2.59 11.40 -10.49
N THR A 20 1.31 11.74 -10.68
CA THR A 20 0.55 12.59 -9.77
C THR A 20 0.20 11.82 -8.49
N VAL A 21 -0.16 12.54 -7.42
CA VAL A 21 -0.61 11.91 -6.15
C VAL A 21 -1.81 10.98 -6.37
N ALA A 22 -2.74 11.35 -7.27
CA ALA A 22 -3.87 10.49 -7.62
C ALA A 22 -3.41 9.19 -8.32
N ALA A 23 -2.44 9.28 -9.24
CA ALA A 23 -1.86 8.11 -9.89
C ALA A 23 -1.11 7.21 -8.89
N LEU A 24 -0.34 7.80 -7.97
CA LEU A 24 0.35 7.09 -6.89
C LEU A 24 -0.64 6.34 -5.98
N LYS A 25 -1.73 6.99 -5.57
CA LYS A 25 -2.77 6.38 -4.74
C LYS A 25 -3.46 5.22 -5.46
N ASN A 26 -3.74 5.36 -6.76
CA ASN A 26 -4.33 4.29 -7.56
C ASN A 26 -3.37 3.10 -7.72
N ALA A 27 -2.09 3.38 -8.00
CA ALA A 27 -1.06 2.38 -8.13
C ALA A 27 -0.80 1.63 -6.82
N TYR A 28 -0.67 2.36 -5.71
CA TYR A 28 -0.54 1.78 -4.37
C TYR A 28 -1.69 0.83 -4.06
N ARG A 29 -2.95 1.25 -4.26
CA ARG A 29 -4.11 0.37 -4.03
C ARG A 29 -3.98 -0.95 -4.79
N ARG A 30 -3.67 -0.89 -6.09
CA ARG A 30 -3.50 -2.08 -6.94
C ARG A 30 -2.43 -3.02 -6.41
N GLU A 31 -1.23 -2.50 -6.14
CA GLU A 31 -0.11 -3.33 -5.68
C GLU A 31 -0.33 -3.83 -4.24
N ALA A 32 -0.83 -2.99 -3.34
CA ALA A 32 -1.11 -3.36 -1.97
C ALA A 32 -2.13 -4.51 -1.88
N MET A 33 -3.17 -4.51 -2.72
CA MET A 33 -4.14 -5.63 -2.79
C MET A 33 -3.55 -6.92 -3.35
N LYS A 34 -2.56 -6.82 -4.24
CA LYS A 34 -1.84 -7.99 -4.78
C LYS A 34 -0.96 -8.65 -3.72
N TRP A 35 -0.28 -7.85 -2.92
CA TRP A 35 0.72 -8.31 -1.95
C TRP A 35 0.19 -8.42 -0.51
N HIS A 36 -1.08 -8.09 -0.26
CA HIS A 36 -1.66 -8.11 1.09
C HIS A 36 -1.53 -9.50 1.77
N PRO A 37 -1.15 -9.55 3.06
CA PRO A 37 -0.90 -10.80 3.79
C PRO A 37 -2.11 -11.76 3.80
N ASP A 38 -3.32 -11.23 3.95
CA ASP A 38 -4.57 -12.00 3.96
C ASP A 38 -4.82 -12.80 2.66
N ARG A 39 -4.26 -12.38 1.52
CA ARG A 39 -4.37 -13.09 0.24
C ARG A 39 -3.22 -14.08 0.01
N ASN A 40 -2.05 -13.82 0.58
CA ASN A 40 -0.83 -14.55 0.32
C ASN A 40 -0.38 -15.44 1.49
N GLY A 41 -1.32 -15.83 2.37
CA GLY A 41 -1.04 -16.80 3.44
C GLY A 41 -0.06 -16.32 4.52
N ASN A 42 0.15 -15.00 4.65
CA ASN A 42 1.16 -14.39 5.53
C ASN A 42 2.61 -14.86 5.26
N GLU A 43 2.95 -15.18 4.02
CA GLU A 43 4.34 -15.49 3.65
C GLU A 43 5.25 -14.27 3.85
N ASP A 44 6.39 -14.46 4.52
CA ASP A 44 7.32 -13.37 4.89
C ASP A 44 7.74 -12.53 3.67
N ASP A 45 8.10 -13.17 2.55
CA ASP A 45 8.53 -12.47 1.33
C ASP A 45 7.42 -11.57 0.74
N THR A 46 6.17 -12.02 0.81
CA THR A 46 5.02 -11.24 0.31
C THR A 46 4.72 -10.06 1.23
N HIS A 47 4.91 -10.26 2.54
CA HIS A 47 4.76 -9.21 3.53
C HIS A 47 5.87 -8.16 3.40
N GLU A 48 7.12 -8.57 3.21
CA GLU A 48 8.21 -7.63 2.95
C GLU A 48 7.94 -6.79 1.70
N ARG A 49 7.42 -7.41 0.64
CA ARG A 49 7.02 -6.68 -0.57
C ARG A 49 5.88 -5.68 -0.30
N PHE A 50 4.89 -6.08 0.51
CA PHE A 50 3.80 -5.20 0.92
C PHE A 50 4.30 -3.98 1.73
N VAL A 51 5.24 -4.18 2.65
CA VAL A 51 5.88 -3.10 3.41
C VAL A 51 6.65 -2.16 2.48
N GLN A 52 7.41 -2.70 1.50
CA GLN A 52 8.12 -1.88 0.50
C GLN A 52 7.15 -1.02 -0.33
N ILE A 53 6.00 -1.57 -0.74
CA ILE A 53 4.96 -0.86 -1.49
C ILE A 53 4.36 0.27 -0.64
N ALA A 54 4.10 0.01 0.65
CA ALA A 54 3.61 1.01 1.59
C ALA A 54 4.62 2.16 1.77
N GLU A 55 5.90 1.84 1.97
CA GLU A 55 6.94 2.85 2.12
C GLU A 55 7.12 3.70 0.84
N ALA A 56 7.12 3.06 -0.32
CA ALA A 56 7.17 3.75 -1.61
C ALA A 56 6.03 4.77 -1.74
N TYR A 57 4.81 4.38 -1.39
CA TYR A 57 3.66 5.29 -1.43
C TYR A 57 3.79 6.45 -0.42
N ARG A 58 4.24 6.17 0.81
CA ARG A 58 4.43 7.21 1.85
C ARG A 58 5.47 8.25 1.45
N VAL A 59 6.58 7.81 0.85
CA VAL A 59 7.65 8.71 0.43
C VAL A 59 7.24 9.51 -0.81
N LEU A 60 6.67 8.86 -1.82
CA LEU A 60 6.35 9.52 -3.09
C LEU A 60 5.12 10.45 -3.02
N THR A 61 4.23 10.24 -2.05
CA THR A 61 3.05 11.10 -1.85
C THR A 61 3.37 12.38 -1.09
N ASP A 62 4.40 12.37 -0.23
CA ASP A 62 4.86 13.55 0.49
C ASP A 62 5.83 14.36 -0.40
N PRO A 63 5.51 15.63 -0.75
CA PRO A 63 6.33 16.41 -1.66
C PRO A 63 7.76 16.65 -1.17
N GLU A 64 7.98 16.75 0.14
CA GLU A 64 9.32 16.95 0.71
C GLU A 64 10.10 15.63 0.68
N LYS A 65 9.50 14.52 1.13
CA LYS A 65 10.17 13.21 1.10
C LYS A 65 10.45 12.75 -0.32
N ARG A 66 9.55 12.99 -1.26
CA ARG A 66 9.75 12.70 -2.69
C ARG A 66 10.95 13.47 -3.23
N ARG A 67 11.05 14.78 -2.95
CA ARG A 67 12.22 15.59 -3.35
C ARG A 67 13.52 15.04 -2.76
N GLN A 68 13.51 14.68 -1.49
CA GLN A 68 14.69 14.10 -0.82
C GLN A 68 15.08 12.76 -1.46
N TYR A 69 14.10 11.87 -1.69
CA TYR A 69 14.29 10.60 -2.37
C TYR A 69 14.88 10.79 -3.76
N ASP A 70 14.26 11.65 -4.58
CA ASP A 70 14.69 11.97 -5.94
C ASP A 70 16.12 12.54 -5.94
N THR A 71 16.43 13.46 -5.01
CA THR A 71 17.77 14.07 -4.93
C THR A 71 18.85 13.04 -4.55
N GLN A 72 18.54 12.13 -3.63
CA GLN A 72 19.50 11.15 -3.11
C GLN A 72 19.71 9.96 -4.06
N HIS A 73 18.66 9.51 -4.75
CA HIS A 73 18.67 8.25 -5.50
C HIS A 73 18.72 8.44 -7.02
N LEU A 74 18.40 9.63 -7.55
CA LEU A 74 18.49 9.89 -9.01
C LEU A 74 19.83 10.54 -9.43
N HIS A 75 20.56 11.18 -8.51
CA HIS A 75 21.86 11.82 -8.81
C HIS A 75 23.08 11.04 -8.35
N THR A 76 22.91 10.04 -7.48
CA THR A 76 23.98 9.18 -6.99
C THR A 76 23.41 7.76 -6.97
N GLY A 77 24.14 6.76 -7.48
CA GLY A 77 23.76 5.34 -7.41
C GLY A 77 23.75 4.83 -5.96
N GLY A 78 22.84 5.37 -5.16
CA GLY A 78 22.84 5.34 -3.70
C GLY A 78 22.13 4.10 -3.18
N LYS A 79 22.94 3.12 -2.78
CA LYS A 79 22.48 2.01 -1.94
C LYS A 79 21.95 2.56 -0.60
N TYR A 80 20.82 2.01 -0.15
CA TYR A 80 20.25 2.25 1.18
C TYR A 80 21.34 2.27 2.26
N GLY A 81 21.36 3.32 3.08
CA GLY A 81 22.31 3.48 4.17
C GLY A 81 22.19 2.33 5.16
N THR A 82 23.20 1.48 5.24
CA THR A 82 23.32 0.47 6.30
C THR A 82 23.91 1.13 7.55
N PRO A 83 23.23 1.10 8.70
CA PRO A 83 23.76 1.63 9.96
C PRO A 83 24.98 0.81 10.43
N THR A 84 25.95 1.52 11.01
CA THR A 84 27.32 1.04 11.26
C THR A 84 27.51 0.23 12.54
N ASN A 85 26.44 -0.13 13.28
CA ASN A 85 26.56 -0.80 14.58
C ASN A 85 25.83 -2.15 14.64
N LYS A 86 26.59 -3.27 14.65
CA LYS A 86 26.09 -4.65 14.39
C LYS A 86 25.37 -5.36 15.56
N ARG A 87 25.52 -4.89 16.82
CA ARG A 87 24.95 -5.58 18.01
C ARG A 87 23.61 -5.02 18.46
N GLU A 88 23.41 -3.71 18.33
CA GLU A 88 22.13 -3.03 18.59
C GLU A 88 21.11 -3.30 17.47
N TYR A 89 21.62 -3.51 16.24
CA TYR A 89 20.82 -3.84 15.06
C TYR A 89 19.90 -5.06 15.25
N GLN A 90 20.31 -6.08 16.00
CA GLN A 90 19.59 -7.37 16.00
C GLN A 90 18.27 -7.31 16.77
N LYS A 91 18.20 -6.65 17.93
CA LYS A 91 16.96 -6.54 18.71
C LYS A 91 16.05 -5.42 18.19
N ASP A 92 16.64 -4.28 17.82
CA ASP A 92 15.92 -3.18 17.16
C ASP A 92 15.39 -3.55 15.77
N SER A 93 15.98 -4.53 15.07
CA SER A 93 15.51 -4.91 13.73
C SER A 93 14.21 -5.71 13.77
N PHE A 94 13.99 -6.54 14.79
CA PHE A 94 12.74 -7.29 14.90
C PHE A 94 11.57 -6.37 15.25
N ASP A 95 11.74 -5.53 16.27
CA ASP A 95 10.71 -4.58 16.70
C ASP A 95 10.40 -3.54 15.61
N ARG A 96 11.42 -3.08 14.86
CA ARG A 96 11.20 -2.20 13.70
C ARG A 96 10.44 -2.89 12.57
N ARG A 97 10.83 -4.12 12.18
CA ARG A 97 10.11 -4.87 11.14
C ARG A 97 8.65 -5.07 11.51
N GLU A 98 8.39 -5.46 12.76
CA GLU A 98 7.03 -5.61 13.29
C GLU A 98 6.24 -4.29 13.23
N ASN A 99 6.87 -3.18 13.58
CA ASN A 99 6.26 -1.86 13.48
C ASN A 99 5.97 -1.48 12.02
N ASP A 100 6.91 -1.71 11.10
CA ASP A 100 6.75 -1.35 9.69
C ASP A 100 5.62 -2.16 9.03
N ARG A 101 5.49 -3.44 9.37
CA ARG A 101 4.35 -4.29 9.01
C ARG A 101 3.03 -3.68 9.47
N LYS A 102 2.93 -3.35 10.76
CA LYS A 102 1.72 -2.71 11.33
C LYS A 102 1.40 -1.38 10.67
N GLN A 103 2.41 -0.57 10.38
CA GLN A 103 2.23 0.71 9.68
C GLN A 103 1.76 0.52 8.24
N ALA A 104 2.25 -0.50 7.53
CA ALA A 104 1.79 -0.85 6.19
C ALA A 104 0.32 -1.29 6.21
N ASP A 105 -0.09 -2.08 7.20
CA ASP A 105 -1.50 -2.46 7.39
C ASP A 105 -2.37 -1.23 7.68
N ILE A 106 -1.97 -0.36 8.61
CA ILE A 106 -2.70 0.87 8.95
C ILE A 106 -2.89 1.74 7.70
N LEU A 107 -1.82 1.98 6.95
CA LEU A 107 -1.86 2.76 5.72
C LEU A 107 -2.81 2.15 4.68
N PHE A 108 -2.78 0.83 4.53
CA PHE A 108 -3.68 0.12 3.63
C PHE A 108 -5.14 0.36 4.03
N TRP A 109 -5.45 0.22 5.32
CA TRP A 109 -6.79 0.49 5.84
C TRP A 109 -7.24 1.92 5.58
N GLU A 110 -6.40 2.91 5.87
CA GLU A 110 -6.72 4.33 5.67
C GLU A 110 -7.02 4.62 4.19
N VAL A 111 -6.14 4.18 3.28
CA VAL A 111 -6.31 4.43 1.85
C VAL A 111 -7.56 3.75 1.30
N MET A 112 -7.86 2.53 1.74
CA MET A 112 -9.04 1.80 1.28
C MET A 112 -10.35 2.39 1.84
N LEU A 113 -10.35 2.86 3.09
CA LEU A 113 -11.46 3.59 3.67
C LEU A 113 -11.71 4.90 2.93
N GLU A 114 -10.66 5.67 2.64
CA GLU A 114 -10.76 6.90 1.86
C GLU A 114 -11.31 6.66 0.45
N HIS A 115 -10.91 5.56 -0.21
CA HIS A 115 -11.46 5.19 -1.52
C HIS A 115 -12.96 4.90 -1.44
N ALA A 116 -13.38 4.06 -0.49
CA ALA A 116 -14.79 3.72 -0.30
C ALA A 116 -15.65 4.95 0.07
N LEU A 117 -15.15 5.81 0.95
CA LEU A 117 -15.79 7.09 1.29
C LEU A 117 -15.86 8.03 0.09
N GLY A 118 -14.79 8.12 -0.70
CA GLY A 118 -14.75 8.91 -1.93
C GLY A 118 -15.82 8.48 -2.94
N LEU A 119 -15.98 7.17 -3.15
CA LEU A 119 -17.05 6.63 -4.00
C LEU A 119 -18.44 6.94 -3.46
N LYS A 120 -18.64 6.77 -2.15
CA LYS A 120 -19.91 7.07 -1.48
C LYS A 120 -20.28 8.55 -1.63
N ASN A 121 -19.34 9.45 -1.37
CA ASN A 121 -19.53 10.90 -1.48
C ASN A 121 -19.77 11.34 -2.94
N SER A 122 -19.27 10.56 -3.91
CA SER A 122 -19.54 10.75 -5.34
C SER A 122 -20.90 10.21 -5.78
N GLY A 123 -21.74 9.71 -4.87
CA GLY A 123 -23.07 9.20 -5.17
C GLY A 123 -23.10 7.81 -5.80
N VAL A 124 -21.98 7.06 -5.76
CA VAL A 124 -21.93 5.69 -6.27
C VAL A 124 -22.82 4.80 -5.41
N SER A 125 -23.65 3.98 -6.05
CA SER A 125 -24.57 3.11 -5.31
C SER A 125 -23.82 2.13 -4.42
N PRO A 126 -24.34 1.83 -3.21
CA PRO A 126 -23.63 0.96 -2.28
C PRO A 126 -23.30 -0.42 -2.86
N ALA A 127 -24.20 -1.01 -3.64
CA ALA A 127 -23.96 -2.28 -4.32
C ALA A 127 -22.76 -2.23 -5.30
N LYS A 128 -22.56 -1.09 -5.98
CA LYS A 128 -21.43 -0.89 -6.89
C LYS A 128 -20.12 -0.70 -6.13
N ILE A 129 -20.14 -0.01 -4.98
CA ILE A 129 -18.96 0.11 -4.08
C ILE A 129 -18.57 -1.27 -3.53
N CYS A 130 -19.55 -2.03 -3.07
CA CYS A 130 -19.36 -3.39 -2.58
C CYS A 130 -18.73 -4.30 -3.65
N LYS A 131 -19.24 -4.26 -4.88
CA LYS A 131 -18.65 -4.99 -6.01
C LYS A 131 -17.25 -4.51 -6.37
N ASP A 132 -16.99 -3.20 -6.30
CA ASP A 132 -15.66 -2.63 -6.56
C ASP A 132 -14.62 -3.16 -5.57
N LEU A 133 -14.94 -3.18 -4.27
CA LEU A 133 -14.07 -3.73 -3.23
C LEU A 133 -13.75 -5.22 -3.45
N ILE A 134 -14.74 -6.00 -3.87
CA ILE A 134 -14.55 -7.42 -4.16
C ILE A 134 -13.67 -7.60 -5.40
N ASN A 135 -14.00 -6.91 -6.49
CA ASN A 135 -13.26 -6.99 -7.76
C ASN A 135 -11.83 -6.46 -7.64
N SER A 136 -11.60 -5.53 -6.72
CA SER A 136 -10.25 -5.02 -6.44
C SER A 136 -9.38 -6.04 -5.69
N GLY A 137 -9.97 -7.16 -5.24
CA GLY A 137 -9.24 -8.24 -4.57
C GLY A 137 -9.22 -8.09 -3.05
N CYS A 138 -10.08 -7.26 -2.46
CA CYS A 138 -10.26 -7.27 -1.01
C CYS A 138 -10.88 -8.59 -0.58
N SER A 139 -10.34 -9.18 0.48
CA SER A 139 -10.94 -10.34 1.09
C SER A 139 -12.29 -10.03 1.74
N LYS A 140 -13.07 -11.09 2.02
CA LYS A 140 -14.38 -10.98 2.67
C LYS A 140 -14.29 -10.20 3.97
N SER A 141 -13.29 -10.49 4.80
CA SER A 141 -13.05 -9.81 6.08
C SER A 141 -12.81 -8.30 5.89
N VAL A 142 -11.93 -7.93 4.95
CA VAL A 142 -11.58 -6.54 4.66
C VAL A 142 -12.76 -5.77 4.07
N ALA A 143 -13.42 -6.33 3.06
CA ALA A 143 -14.56 -5.70 2.41
C ALA A 143 -15.72 -5.45 3.40
N LEU A 144 -16.03 -6.43 4.26
CA LEU A 144 -17.06 -6.28 5.29
C LEU A 144 -16.69 -5.22 6.34
N ALA A 145 -15.42 -5.16 6.75
CA ALA A 145 -14.95 -4.18 7.73
C ALA A 145 -15.01 -2.73 7.19
N ILE A 146 -14.63 -2.54 5.92
CA ILE A 146 -14.76 -1.25 5.22
C ILE A 146 -16.24 -0.87 5.13
N ALA A 147 -17.08 -1.77 4.66
CA ALA A 147 -18.51 -1.51 4.48
C ALA A 147 -19.23 -1.12 5.77
N LYS A 148 -18.89 -1.78 6.90
CA LYS A 148 -19.36 -1.39 8.23
C LYS A 148 -18.95 0.04 8.58
N ARG A 149 -17.66 0.38 8.40
CA ARG A 149 -17.11 1.70 8.76
C ARG A 149 -17.68 2.84 7.91
N VAL A 150 -17.96 2.58 6.64
CA VAL A 150 -18.53 3.57 5.72
C VAL A 150 -20.07 3.56 5.68
N ASN A 151 -20.72 2.78 6.55
CA ASN A 151 -22.18 2.64 6.67
C ASN A 151 -22.84 2.25 5.32
N LEU A 152 -22.34 1.18 4.69
CA LEU A 152 -22.94 0.56 3.51
C LEU A 152 -23.84 -0.62 3.94
N PRO A 153 -24.92 -0.94 3.20
CA PRO A 153 -25.77 -2.09 3.45
C PRO A 153 -24.98 -3.39 3.21
N ILE A 154 -24.70 -4.10 4.30
CA ILE A 154 -23.83 -5.30 4.33
C ILE A 154 -24.56 -6.53 3.75
N THR A 155 -25.89 -6.50 3.70
CA THR A 155 -26.74 -7.58 3.17
C THR A 155 -26.41 -7.92 1.72
N GLU A 156 -25.96 -6.94 0.93
CA GLU A 156 -25.54 -7.17 -0.45
C GLU A 156 -24.12 -7.75 -0.55
N LEU A 157 -23.25 -7.52 0.44
CA LEU A 157 -21.93 -8.15 0.48
C LEU A 157 -22.01 -9.60 0.90
N GLN A 158 -22.85 -9.92 1.90
CA GLN A 158 -23.00 -11.28 2.41
C GLN A 158 -23.45 -12.25 1.31
N LYS A 159 -24.42 -11.84 0.47
CA LYS A 159 -24.92 -12.63 -0.66
C LYS A 159 -23.91 -12.88 -1.78
N ILE A 160 -22.88 -12.04 -1.93
CA ILE A 160 -21.87 -12.20 -3.00
C ILE A 160 -20.77 -13.19 -2.57
N TYR A 161 -20.58 -13.36 -1.26
CA TYR A 161 -19.53 -14.19 -0.69
C TYR A 161 -20.03 -15.53 -0.11
N ASP A 162 -21.32 -15.83 -0.24
CA ASP A 162 -21.94 -17.12 0.09
C ASP A 162 -22.24 -17.87 -1.22
#